data_AF-A0A7Y0ZB09-F1
#
_entry.id   AF-A0A7Y0ZB09-F1
#
_cell.length_a   1.000
_cell.length_b   1.000
_cell.length_c   1.000
_cell.angle_alpha   90.00
_cell.angle_beta   90.00
_cell.angle_gamma   90.00
#
_symmetry.space_group_name_H-M   'P 1'
#
loop_
_entity.id
_entity.type
_entity.pdbx_description
1 polymer ?
#
loop_
_entity_poly.entity_id
_entity_poly.type
_entity_poly.pdbx_seq_one_letter_code
_entity_poly.pdbx_strand_id
1 'polypeptide(L)'
;MNRSLIVLLAALFTQGAWAETHSIKAFLADPVTVLDEQGKQQRELAKKDAPTQPLPVLQYNQALDLVQVELAGQKVWLDTMDLRIEPPLNVVDLPCQGLTKSQAKDSRNNSTIGFGAGCNQ
;
A
#
# COMPACT_ATOMS: atom_id res chain seq x y z
N MET A 1 23.38 -40.64 -14.58
CA MET A 1 23.09 -39.26 -15.03
C MET A 1 21.70 -38.75 -14.56
N ASN A 2 21.12 -39.28 -13.47
CA ASN A 2 19.81 -38.84 -12.94
C ASN A 2 19.86 -38.09 -11.61
N ARG A 3 21.00 -38.10 -10.90
CA ARG A 3 21.12 -37.47 -9.58
C ARG A 3 21.18 -35.95 -9.64
N SER A 4 21.84 -35.40 -10.66
CA SER A 4 21.97 -33.95 -10.83
C SER A 4 20.64 -33.28 -11.22
N LEU A 5 19.76 -33.99 -11.93
CA LEU A 5 18.45 -33.47 -12.37
C LEU A 5 17.50 -33.25 -11.18
N ILE A 6 17.52 -34.15 -10.19
CA ILE A 6 16.68 -34.07 -8.98
C ILE A 6 17.10 -32.87 -8.12
N VAL A 7 18.40 -32.60 -8.02
CA VAL A 7 18.93 -31.44 -7.27
C VAL A 7 18.52 -30.13 -7.93
N LEU A 8 18.53 -30.07 -9.26
CA LEU A 8 18.15 -28.88 -10.02
C LEU A 8 16.64 -28.61 -9.93
N LEU A 9 15.82 -29.66 -9.88
CA LEU A 9 14.37 -29.54 -9.70
C LEU A 9 14.02 -29.06 -8.28
N ALA A 10 14.72 -29.53 -7.25
CA ALA A 10 14.51 -29.10 -5.88
C ALA A 10 14.89 -27.62 -5.63
N ALA A 11 15.88 -27.10 -6.36
CA ALA A 11 16.32 -25.70 -6.25
C ALA A 11 15.35 -24.69 -6.88
N LEU A 12 14.44 -25.13 -7.76
CA LEU A 12 13.45 -24.24 -8.41
C LEU A 12 12.24 -23.93 -7.52
N PHE A 13 11.95 -24.75 -6.51
CA PHE A 13 10.76 -24.59 -5.66
C PHE A 13 10.99 -23.76 -4.39
N THR A 14 12.22 -23.35 -4.08
CA THR A 14 12.54 -22.64 -2.82
C THR A 14 12.40 -21.11 -2.89
N GLN A 15 12.08 -20.52 -4.04
CA GLN A 15 12.09 -19.06 -4.21
C GLN A 15 10.80 -18.32 -3.78
N GLY A 16 9.76 -19.02 -3.32
CA GLY A 16 8.42 -18.43 -3.15
C GLY A 16 8.09 -17.74 -1.82
N ALA A 17 8.98 -17.76 -0.82
CA ALA A 17 8.55 -17.53 0.58
C ALA A 17 8.86 -16.15 1.18
N TRP A 18 9.40 -15.19 0.42
CA TRP A 18 9.91 -13.92 0.97
C TRP A 18 9.38 -12.68 0.26
N ALA A 19 8.19 -12.74 -0.32
CA ALA A 19 7.50 -11.52 -0.72
C ALA A 19 6.85 -10.90 0.52
N GLU A 20 7.20 -9.66 0.87
CA GLU A 20 6.45 -8.91 1.88
C GLU A 20 4.99 -8.82 1.43
N THR A 21 4.10 -9.39 2.24
CA THR A 21 2.67 -9.46 1.92
C THR A 21 1.98 -8.19 2.40
N HIS A 22 1.83 -7.23 1.48
CA HIS A 22 1.03 -6.03 1.73
C HIS A 22 -0.44 -6.41 1.92
N SER A 23 -1.10 -5.77 2.88
CA SER A 23 -2.52 -5.99 3.17
C SER A 23 -3.28 -4.68 3.31
N ILE A 24 -4.46 -4.61 2.71
CA ILE A 24 -5.40 -3.51 2.95
C ILE A 24 -5.99 -3.73 4.33
N LYS A 25 -5.72 -2.81 5.26
CA LYS A 25 -6.30 -2.80 6.61
C LYS A 25 -7.61 -2.03 6.69
N ALA A 26 -7.78 -1.02 5.85
CA ALA A 26 -9.00 -0.22 5.84
C ALA A 26 -9.24 0.44 4.48
N PHE A 27 -10.52 0.65 4.19
CA PHE A 27 -10.99 1.51 3.11
C PHE A 27 -11.25 2.91 3.65
N LEU A 28 -10.67 3.93 3.04
CA LEU A 28 -10.70 5.32 3.48
C LEU A 28 -11.85 6.08 2.82
N ALA A 29 -12.06 5.89 1.53
CA ALA A 29 -13.14 6.52 0.76
C ALA A 29 -14.52 5.85 0.94
N ASP A 30 -15.58 6.60 0.65
CA ASP A 30 -16.95 6.11 0.53
C ASP A 30 -17.71 6.93 -0.54
N PRO A 31 -18.10 6.33 -1.68
CA PRO A 31 -17.81 4.95 -2.08
C PRO A 31 -16.35 4.75 -2.49
N VAL A 32 -15.90 3.50 -2.48
CA VAL A 32 -14.61 3.08 -3.02
C VAL A 32 -14.76 2.81 -4.51
N THR A 33 -13.87 3.37 -5.33
CA THR A 33 -13.90 3.17 -6.77
C THR A 33 -13.27 1.84 -7.15
N VAL A 34 -13.99 1.00 -7.88
CA VAL A 34 -13.49 -0.26 -8.42
C VAL A 34 -13.11 -0.06 -9.88
N LEU A 35 -11.86 -0.35 -10.20
CA LEU A 35 -11.22 -0.06 -11.47
C LEU A 35 -10.86 -1.35 -12.23
N ASP A 36 -10.68 -1.22 -13.55
CA ASP A 36 -10.06 -2.22 -14.39
C ASP A 36 -8.52 -2.07 -14.45
N GLU A 37 -7.86 -2.93 -15.23
CA GLU A 37 -6.41 -2.93 -15.42
C GLU A 37 -5.87 -1.64 -16.05
N GLN A 38 -6.72 -0.88 -16.74
CA GLN A 38 -6.39 0.37 -17.40
C GLN A 38 -6.73 1.59 -16.52
N GLY A 39 -7.19 1.37 -15.28
CA GLY A 39 -7.59 2.43 -14.37
C GLY A 39 -8.93 3.07 -14.71
N LYS A 40 -9.78 2.42 -15.51
CA LYS A 40 -11.13 2.90 -15.79
C LYS A 40 -12.10 2.33 -14.75
N GLN A 41 -12.99 3.21 -14.27
CA GLN A 41 -14.05 2.84 -13.33
C GLN A 41 -15.00 1.80 -13.94
N GLN A 42 -15.17 0.70 -13.23
CA GLN A 42 -16.16 -0.34 -13.53
C GLN A 42 -17.40 -0.20 -12.66
N ARG A 43 -17.22 0.09 -11.37
CA ARG A 43 -18.31 0.25 -10.40
C ARG A 43 -17.86 0.97 -9.13
N GLU A 44 -18.82 1.30 -8.30
CA GLU A 44 -18.60 1.82 -6.94
C GLU A 44 -18.94 0.74 -5.91
N LEU A 45 -18.18 0.74 -4.81
CA LEU A 45 -18.40 -0.11 -3.66
C LEU A 45 -18.63 0.79 -2.45
N ALA A 46 -19.87 0.82 -1.94
CA ALA A 46 -20.14 1.52 -0.70
C ALA A 46 -19.29 0.92 0.44
N LYS A 47 -18.70 1.76 1.28
CA LYS A 47 -17.79 1.32 2.34
C LYS A 47 -18.42 0.32 3.31
N LYS A 48 -19.74 0.43 3.52
CA LYS A 48 -20.53 -0.52 4.33
C LYS A 48 -20.54 -1.96 3.78
N ASP A 49 -20.31 -2.11 2.47
CA ASP A 49 -20.30 -3.40 1.78
C ASP A 49 -18.86 -3.89 1.53
N ALA A 50 -17.86 -3.11 1.92
CA ALA A 50 -16.45 -3.49 1.81
C ALA A 50 -16.06 -4.50 2.91
N PRO A 51 -15.11 -5.41 2.62
CA PRO A 51 -14.62 -6.35 3.63
C PRO A 51 -14.05 -5.64 4.87
N THR A 52 -14.43 -6.13 6.04
CA THR A 52 -13.89 -5.64 7.33
C THR A 52 -12.60 -6.34 7.73
N GLN A 53 -12.32 -7.51 7.14
CA GLN A 53 -11.09 -8.25 7.37
C GLN A 53 -9.98 -7.72 6.44
N PRO A 54 -8.71 -7.77 6.88
CA PRO A 54 -7.60 -7.39 6.02
C PRO A 54 -7.58 -8.18 4.72
N LEU A 55 -7.43 -7.48 3.59
CA LEU A 55 -7.35 -8.12 2.28
C LEU A 55 -5.90 -8.17 1.80
N PRO A 56 -5.41 -9.33 1.34
CA PRO A 56 -4.08 -9.42 0.76
C PRO A 56 -4.03 -8.67 -0.58
N VAL A 57 -2.98 -7.88 -0.77
CA VAL A 57 -2.67 -7.29 -2.08
C VAL A 57 -2.05 -8.38 -2.95
N LEU A 58 -2.65 -8.64 -4.10
CA LEU A 58 -2.20 -9.66 -5.05
C LEU A 58 -1.12 -9.10 -5.99
N GLN A 59 -1.33 -7.87 -6.47
CA GLN A 59 -0.43 -7.17 -7.38
C GLN A 59 -0.48 -5.67 -7.12
N TYR A 60 0.61 -4.98 -7.44
CA TYR A 60 0.70 -3.53 -7.39
C TYR A 60 1.14 -3.03 -8.78
N ASN A 61 0.31 -2.18 -9.39
CA ASN A 61 0.60 -1.49 -10.64
C ASN A 61 1.13 -0.09 -10.31
N GLN A 62 2.45 0.03 -10.27
CA GLN A 62 3.14 1.27 -9.93
C GLN A 62 2.91 2.40 -10.94
N ALA A 63 2.60 2.09 -12.21
CA ALA A 63 2.41 3.11 -13.24
C ALA A 63 1.08 3.87 -13.06
N LEU A 64 0.07 3.20 -12.51
CA LEU A 64 -1.26 3.77 -12.26
C LEU A 64 -1.55 3.94 -10.76
N ASP A 65 -0.61 3.57 -9.90
CA ASP A 65 -0.76 3.53 -8.43
C ASP A 65 -2.00 2.74 -7.96
N LEU A 66 -2.20 1.56 -8.54
CA LEU A 66 -3.35 0.69 -8.26
C LEU A 66 -2.92 -0.63 -7.61
N VAL A 67 -3.75 -1.16 -6.72
CA VAL A 67 -3.59 -2.52 -6.18
C VAL A 67 -4.68 -3.46 -6.65
N GLN A 68 -4.27 -4.67 -6.99
CA GLN A 68 -5.19 -5.76 -7.29
C GLN A 68 -5.52 -6.55 -6.03
N VAL A 69 -6.80 -6.77 -5.78
CA VAL A 69 -7.31 -7.61 -4.70
C VAL A 69 -8.43 -8.52 -5.18
N GLU A 70 -8.77 -9.51 -4.37
CA GLU A 70 -9.95 -10.35 -4.60
C GLU A 70 -11.12 -9.88 -3.73
N LEU A 71 -12.19 -9.41 -4.37
CA LEU A 71 -13.44 -9.05 -3.72
C LEU A 71 -14.55 -9.98 -4.21
N ALA A 72 -15.20 -10.69 -3.29
CA ALA A 72 -16.29 -11.62 -3.59
C ALA A 72 -15.97 -12.61 -4.73
N GLY A 73 -14.73 -13.11 -4.79
CA GLY A 73 -14.27 -14.06 -5.82
C GLY A 73 -13.84 -13.42 -7.14
N GLN A 74 -13.84 -12.09 -7.25
CA GLN A 74 -13.42 -11.36 -8.44
C GLN A 74 -12.14 -10.57 -8.18
N LYS A 75 -11.19 -10.66 -9.10
CA LYS A 75 -10.00 -9.80 -9.09
C LYS A 75 -10.39 -8.42 -9.61
N VAL A 76 -10.09 -7.41 -8.81
CA VAL A 76 -10.40 -6.01 -9.13
C VAL A 76 -9.24 -5.11 -8.76
N TRP A 77 -9.19 -3.91 -9.34
CA TRP A 77 -8.19 -2.90 -9.02
C TRP A 77 -8.81 -1.79 -8.15
N LEU A 78 -8.02 -1.30 -7.21
CA LEU A 78 -8.39 -0.23 -6.28
C LEU A 78 -7.27 0.81 -6.25
N ASP A 79 -7.64 2.08 -6.12
CA ASP A 79 -6.71 3.19 -5.96
C ASP A 79 -6.05 3.13 -4.57
N THR A 80 -4.72 3.28 -4.48
CA THR A 80 -4.01 3.24 -3.19
C THR A 80 -4.35 4.43 -2.29
N MET A 81 -4.83 5.55 -2.84
CA MET A 81 -5.28 6.72 -2.08
C MET A 81 -6.55 6.46 -1.28
N ASP A 82 -7.37 5.51 -1.73
CA ASP A 82 -8.60 5.11 -1.05
C ASP A 82 -8.35 4.07 0.05
N LEU A 83 -7.10 3.68 0.30
CA LEU A 83 -6.76 2.51 1.10
C LEU A 83 -5.71 2.80 2.18
N ARG A 84 -5.84 2.12 3.31
CA ARG A 84 -4.75 1.96 4.27
C ARG A 84 -4.08 0.61 4.04
N ILE A 85 -2.85 0.63 3.55
CA ILE A 85 -2.07 -0.58 3.23
C ILE A 85 -0.91 -0.71 4.21
N GLU A 86 -0.76 -1.90 4.79
CA GLU A 86 0.31 -2.23 5.73
C GLU A 86 0.97 -3.58 5.36
N PRO A 87 2.32 -3.63 5.28
CA PRO A 87 3.24 -2.48 5.25
C PRO A 87 2.96 -1.52 4.07
N PRO A 88 3.36 -0.24 4.13
CA PRO A 88 3.13 0.70 3.03
C PRO A 88 3.85 0.27 1.74
N LEU A 89 3.23 0.50 0.58
CA LEU A 89 3.78 0.13 -0.74
C LEU A 89 4.95 1.03 -1.14
N ASN A 90 4.83 2.33 -0.84
CA ASN A 90 5.86 3.32 -1.11
C ASN A 90 6.15 4.06 0.19
N VAL A 91 7.41 4.05 0.61
CA VAL A 91 7.91 4.89 1.70
C VAL A 91 8.70 6.03 1.07
N VAL A 92 8.26 7.26 1.29
CA VAL A 92 9.00 8.45 0.87
C VAL A 92 9.73 8.99 2.08
N ASP A 93 11.06 8.99 2.02
CA ASP A 93 11.90 9.62 3.02
C ASP A 93 11.78 11.14 2.90
N LEU A 94 10.96 11.75 3.75
CA LEU A 94 10.91 13.20 3.88
C LEU A 94 12.00 13.64 4.86
N PRO A 95 12.98 14.45 4.43
CA PRO A 95 13.98 14.97 5.34
C PRO A 95 13.28 15.84 6.38
N CYS A 96 13.57 15.61 7.66
CA CYS A 96 13.11 16.47 8.74
C CYS A 96 13.68 17.87 8.56
N GLN A 97 12.90 18.76 7.95
CA GLN A 97 13.27 20.16 7.82
C GLN A 97 13.07 20.86 9.16
N GLY A 98 14.18 21.31 9.75
CA GLY A 98 14.12 22.16 10.94
C GLY A 98 13.45 23.48 10.58
N LEU A 99 12.39 23.84 11.32
CA LEU A 99 11.79 25.17 11.21
C LEU A 99 12.87 26.21 11.54
N THR A 100 13.08 27.18 10.65
CA THR A 100 14.02 28.27 10.88
C THR A 100 13.50 29.11 12.03
N LYS A 101 14.18 29.09 13.18
CA LYS A 101 13.80 29.90 14.34
C LYS A 101 14.17 31.36 14.02
N SER A 102 13.15 32.21 13.81
CA SER A 102 13.37 33.61 13.45
C SER A 102 13.77 34.47 14.66
N GLN A 103 13.35 34.07 15.88
CA GLN A 103 13.68 34.77 17.12
C GLN A 103 13.88 33.81 18.31
N ALA A 104 14.68 34.22 19.30
CA ALA A 104 14.98 33.44 20.50
C ALA A 104 13.75 33.10 21.38
N LYS A 105 12.60 33.75 21.13
CA LYS A 105 11.32 33.55 21.83
C LYS A 105 10.20 32.99 20.94
N ASP A 106 10.50 32.54 19.73
CA ASP A 106 9.55 31.75 18.93
C ASP A 106 9.38 30.37 19.58
N SER A 107 8.50 30.31 20.59
CA SER A 107 8.07 29.07 21.24
C SER A 107 6.68 28.63 20.78
N ARG A 108 6.07 29.37 19.86
CA ARG A 108 4.72 29.06 19.36
C ARG A 108 4.83 28.31 18.05
N ASN A 109 4.77 27.00 18.17
CA ASN A 109 4.64 26.11 17.03
C ASN A 109 3.21 26.18 16.49
N ASN A 110 2.94 27.10 15.54
CA ASN A 110 1.74 27.06 14.71
C ASN A 110 1.91 25.98 13.63
N SER A 111 2.17 24.74 14.03
CA SER A 111 2.31 23.61 13.11
C SER A 111 1.06 23.52 12.24
N THR A 112 1.26 23.73 10.94
CA THR A 112 0.26 23.38 9.94
C THR A 112 0.15 21.86 9.90
N ILE A 113 -1.10 21.39 9.90
CA ILE A 113 -1.50 19.99 9.84
C ILE A 113 -0.95 19.36 8.55
N GLY A 114 -0.18 18.28 8.69
CA GLY A 114 0.10 17.35 7.59
C GLY A 114 1.59 17.07 7.35
N PHE A 115 1.89 15.78 7.18
CA PHE A 115 3.15 15.12 6.86
C PHE A 115 4.06 14.69 8.02
N GLY A 116 4.07 13.37 8.24
CA GLY A 116 5.13 12.63 8.92
C GLY A 116 4.88 12.29 10.38
N ALA A 117 5.42 11.15 10.81
CA ALA A 117 5.70 10.93 12.23
C ALA A 117 6.54 12.12 12.71
N GLY A 118 6.17 12.73 13.84
CA GLY A 118 6.88 13.89 14.36
C GLY A 118 8.39 13.62 14.40
N CYS A 119 9.18 14.58 13.93
CA CYS A 119 10.63 14.46 13.94
C CYS A 119 11.12 14.35 15.38
N ASN A 120 11.62 13.17 15.77
CA ASN A 120 12.41 13.03 16.98
C ASN A 120 13.74 13.74 16.76
N GLN A 121 13.98 14.84 17.49
CA GLN A 121 15.32 15.36 17.70
C GLN A 121 15.95 14.67 18.90
#